data_AF-A0A2V7KKW3-F1
#
_entry.id   AF-A0A2V7KKW3-F1
#
_cell.length_a   1.000
_cell.length_b   1.000
_cell.length_c   1.000
_cell.angle_alpha   90.00
_cell.angle_beta   90.00
_cell.angle_gamma   90.00
#
_symmetry.space_group_name_H-M   'P 1'
#
loop_
_entity.id
_entity.type
_entity.pdbx_description
1 polymer ?
#
loop_
_entity_poly.entity_id
_entity_poly.type
_entity_poly.pdbx_seq_one_letter_code
_entity_poly.pdbx_strand_id
1 'polypeptide(L)'
;MHIELTEMLRCPEPHREEMLVLSTGEVKDRMVRSGIIGCPVCHKEYPISRGIVNFRRSRDRVSKESSGPRPAYAPPSPLPSAEATSLQALLELSGPGGYVVLIGAAVRQAPRLGALMAGIHFVGINAPSEMEEQPTLSLLYANEKVPLRTAVARGVVVGADLATSPWLVEAHRVLLRGRRFVVENEEPELPIGLLKLAAENGLWVGEKR
;
A
#
# COMPACT_ATOMS: atom_id res chain seq x y z
N MET A 1 11.61 -5.33 -0.62
CA MET A 1 10.78 -4.81 0.48
C MET A 1 11.69 -4.18 1.53
N HIS A 2 11.41 -2.95 1.96
CA HIS A 2 12.22 -2.27 2.98
C HIS A 2 12.13 -2.98 4.33
N ILE A 3 13.26 -3.25 4.99
CA ILE A 3 13.31 -4.13 6.15
C ILE A 3 12.48 -3.61 7.34
N GLU A 4 12.47 -2.30 7.60
CA GLU A 4 11.69 -1.67 8.67
C GLU A 4 10.18 -1.69 8.44
N LEU A 5 9.74 -1.87 7.18
CA LEU A 5 8.32 -2.02 6.89
C LEU A 5 7.74 -3.24 7.63
N THR A 6 8.56 -4.26 7.88
CA THR A 6 8.19 -5.49 8.58
C THR A 6 7.54 -5.23 9.93
N GLU A 7 8.07 -4.26 10.70
CA GLU A 7 7.54 -3.92 12.03
C GLU A 7 6.11 -3.36 11.98
N MET A 8 5.76 -2.78 10.83
CA MET A 8 4.44 -2.23 10.56
C MET A 8 3.47 -3.26 9.97
N LEU A 9 3.97 -4.40 9.49
CA LEU A 9 3.14 -5.42 8.87
C LEU A 9 2.24 -6.12 9.89
N ARG A 10 1.02 -6.43 9.48
CA ARG A 10 0.04 -7.20 10.25
C ARG A 10 -0.58 -8.30 9.42
N CYS A 11 -0.88 -9.42 10.07
CA CYS A 11 -1.55 -10.52 9.40
C CYS A 11 -2.95 -10.07 8.91
N PRO A 12 -3.28 -10.30 7.63
CA PRO A 12 -4.59 -9.96 7.11
C PRO A 12 -5.70 -10.93 7.52
N GLU A 13 -5.37 -12.04 8.18
CA GLU A 13 -6.31 -13.11 8.53
C GLU A 13 -7.27 -12.75 9.69
N PRO A 14 -8.40 -13.47 9.84
CA PRO A 14 -9.40 -13.20 10.87
C PRO A 14 -8.95 -13.74 12.25
N HIS A 15 -7.94 -13.12 12.82
CA HIS A 15 -7.53 -13.29 14.22
C HIS A 15 -7.09 -11.94 14.79
N ARG A 16 -6.72 -11.92 16.08
CA ARG A 16 -6.19 -10.71 16.73
C ARG A 16 -5.03 -10.13 15.92
N GLU A 17 -5.00 -8.80 15.77
CA GLU A 17 -3.90 -8.12 15.08
C GLU A 17 -2.57 -8.46 15.77
N GLU A 18 -1.65 -9.05 15.02
CA GLU A 18 -0.34 -9.51 15.51
C GLU A 18 0.77 -9.12 14.56
N MET A 19 1.95 -8.83 15.11
CA MET A 19 3.14 -8.52 14.32
C MET A 19 3.57 -9.73 13.49
N LEU A 20 3.97 -9.48 12.25
CA LEU A 20 4.54 -10.52 11.40
C LEU A 20 6.05 -10.61 11.61
N VAL A 21 6.56 -11.84 11.52
CA VAL A 21 7.97 -12.16 11.70
C VAL A 21 8.61 -12.33 10.32
N LEU A 22 9.73 -11.66 10.09
CA LEU A 22 10.52 -11.81 8.88
C LEU A 22 11.65 -12.81 9.10
N SER A 23 11.73 -13.81 8.23
CA SER A 23 12.93 -14.60 8.00
C SER A 23 13.57 -14.12 6.69
N THR A 24 14.76 -13.52 6.79
CA THR A 24 15.46 -12.94 5.63
C THR A 24 16.18 -14.01 4.81
N GLY A 25 16.07 -13.90 3.49
CA GLY A 25 16.96 -14.56 2.54
C GLY A 25 17.97 -13.55 2.00
N GLU A 26 17.87 -13.24 0.72
CA GLU A 26 18.70 -12.19 0.09
C GLU A 26 18.24 -10.80 0.54
N VAL A 27 19.19 -10.01 1.05
CA VAL A 27 19.01 -8.60 1.37
C VAL A 27 20.07 -7.80 0.60
N LYS A 28 19.64 -6.75 -0.08
CA LYS A 28 20.52 -5.79 -0.74
C LYS A 28 20.23 -4.40 -0.19
N ASP A 29 21.26 -3.76 0.36
CA ASP A 29 21.14 -2.52 1.12
C ASP A 29 20.15 -2.69 2.29
N ARG A 30 18.98 -2.03 2.23
CA ARG A 30 17.87 -2.17 3.18
C ARG A 30 16.66 -2.92 2.59
N MET A 31 16.79 -3.43 1.38
CA MET A 31 15.72 -4.09 0.64
C MET A 31 15.88 -5.60 0.73
N VAL A 32 14.94 -6.23 1.42
CA VAL A 32 14.77 -7.69 1.42
C VAL A 32 14.26 -8.10 0.05
N ARG A 33 15.07 -8.84 -0.72
CA ARG A 33 14.78 -9.29 -2.09
C ARG A 33 14.14 -10.69 -2.09
N SER A 34 14.54 -11.54 -1.15
CA SER A 34 13.90 -12.83 -0.90
C SER A 34 13.81 -13.11 0.61
N GLY A 35 12.84 -13.93 1.01
CA GLY A 35 12.58 -14.25 2.41
C GLY A 35 11.15 -14.74 2.63
N ILE A 36 10.76 -14.86 3.89
CA ILE A 36 9.42 -15.31 4.29
C ILE A 36 8.91 -14.38 5.39
N ILE A 37 7.66 -13.96 5.25
CA ILE A 37 6.89 -13.29 6.32
C ILE A 37 5.95 -14.33 6.94
N GLY A 38 6.12 -14.63 8.22
CA GLY A 38 5.29 -15.58 8.96
C GLY A 38 4.40 -14.89 9.98
N CYS A 39 3.18 -15.42 10.18
CA CYS A 39 2.35 -15.04 11.31
C CYS A 39 2.53 -16.04 12.46
N PRO A 40 2.87 -15.61 13.69
CA PRO A 40 3.05 -16.53 14.82
C PRO A 40 1.72 -17.10 15.36
N VAL A 41 0.58 -16.53 14.99
CA VAL A 41 -0.75 -16.94 15.48
C VAL A 41 -1.39 -17.98 14.56
N CYS A 42 -1.46 -17.69 13.26
CA CYS A 42 -2.12 -18.58 12.29
C CYS A 42 -1.13 -19.42 11.48
N HIS A 43 0.18 -19.27 11.73
CA HIS A 43 1.28 -19.98 11.06
C HIS A 43 1.33 -19.85 9.54
N LYS A 44 0.54 -18.94 8.94
CA LYS A 44 0.61 -18.67 7.50
C LYS A 44 1.92 -17.99 7.18
N GLU A 45 2.51 -18.42 6.08
CA GLU A 45 3.77 -17.93 5.57
C GLU A 45 3.57 -17.32 4.19
N TYR A 46 4.05 -16.10 4.01
CA TYR A 46 3.95 -15.32 2.80
C TYR A 46 5.36 -15.10 2.23
N PRO A 47 5.70 -15.73 1.09
CA PRO A 47 7.03 -15.59 0.51
C PRO A 47 7.25 -14.16 -0.02
N ILE A 48 8.47 -13.68 0.14
CA ILE A 48 8.99 -12.49 -0.52
C ILE A 48 9.74 -12.94 -1.76
N SER A 49 9.33 -12.45 -2.92
CA SER A 49 9.98 -12.73 -4.20
C SER A 49 10.23 -11.44 -4.96
N ARG A 50 11.48 -11.21 -5.39
CA ARG A 50 11.92 -9.96 -6.04
C ARG A 50 11.56 -8.71 -5.22
N GLY A 51 11.64 -8.83 -3.90
CA GLY A 51 11.33 -7.78 -2.95
C GLY A 51 9.85 -7.45 -2.77
N ILE A 52 8.95 -8.31 -3.27
CA ILE A 52 7.50 -8.15 -3.16
C ILE A 52 6.96 -9.29 -2.31
N VAL A 53 6.21 -8.96 -1.26
CA VAL A 53 5.47 -9.96 -0.49
C VAL A 53 4.06 -10.12 -1.06
N ASN A 54 3.57 -11.35 -1.12
CA ASN A 54 2.23 -11.64 -1.62
C ASN A 54 1.34 -12.25 -0.54
N PHE A 55 0.56 -11.40 0.13
CA PHE A 55 -0.43 -11.82 1.14
C PHE A 55 -1.66 -12.52 0.56
N ARG A 56 -1.79 -12.60 -0.77
CA ARG A 56 -2.84 -13.40 -1.42
C ARG A 56 -2.48 -14.89 -1.48
N ARG A 57 -1.18 -15.22 -1.40
CA ARG A 57 -0.64 -16.59 -1.52
C ARG A 57 0.04 -16.99 -0.19
N SER A 58 -0.57 -17.91 0.56
CA SER A 58 0.11 -18.60 1.68
C SER A 58 0.86 -19.83 1.16
N ARG A 59 2.03 -20.16 1.72
CA ARG A 59 2.80 -21.38 1.36
C ARG A 59 1.98 -22.67 1.41
N ASP A 60 1.02 -22.79 2.33
CA ASP A 60 0.10 -23.94 2.40
C ASP A 60 -0.70 -24.16 1.11
N ARG A 61 -0.92 -23.09 0.33
CA ARG A 61 -1.59 -23.13 -0.99
C ARG A 61 -0.61 -23.24 -2.16
N VAL A 62 0.68 -22.96 -1.96
CA VAL A 62 1.71 -22.97 -3.03
C VAL A 62 2.11 -24.40 -3.41
N SER A 63 1.82 -25.40 -2.58
CA SER A 63 2.07 -26.83 -2.85
C SER A 63 1.30 -27.38 -4.07
N LYS A 64 0.37 -26.63 -4.68
CA LYS A 64 -0.40 -27.05 -5.86
C LYS A 64 -0.24 -26.18 -7.11
N GLU A 65 0.39 -25.02 -7.04
CA GLU A 65 0.57 -24.15 -8.23
C GLU A 65 1.99 -23.58 -8.25
N SER A 66 2.82 -24.25 -9.04
CA SER A 66 4.13 -23.81 -9.51
C SER A 66 4.11 -22.34 -9.93
N SER A 67 5.08 -21.56 -9.43
CA SER A 67 5.76 -20.43 -10.10
C SER A 67 5.02 -19.78 -11.29
N GLY A 68 3.78 -19.35 -11.07
CA GLY A 68 3.00 -18.65 -12.09
C GLY A 68 3.45 -17.20 -12.22
N PRO A 69 3.27 -16.58 -13.40
CA PRO A 69 3.61 -15.17 -13.64
C PRO A 69 3.01 -14.24 -12.59
N ARG A 70 3.62 -13.06 -12.44
CA ARG A 70 3.07 -11.95 -11.64
C ARG A 70 1.57 -11.80 -11.99
N PRO A 71 0.65 -11.68 -11.01
CA PRO A 71 -0.76 -11.53 -11.31
C PRO A 71 -0.93 -10.35 -12.28
N ALA A 72 -1.49 -10.62 -13.45
CA ALA A 72 -1.75 -9.62 -14.48
C ALA A 72 -2.93 -8.75 -14.04
N TYR A 73 -2.68 -7.85 -13.10
CA TYR A 73 -3.57 -6.74 -12.85
C TYR A 73 -3.19 -5.63 -13.81
N ALA A 74 -3.96 -5.51 -14.90
CA ALA A 74 -3.88 -4.42 -15.86
C ALA A 74 -5.03 -3.45 -15.57
N PRO A 75 -4.82 -2.42 -14.74
CA PRO A 75 -5.85 -1.42 -14.53
C PRO A 75 -6.14 -0.66 -15.84
N PRO A 76 -7.37 -0.15 -16.01
CA PRO A 76 -7.71 0.66 -17.18
C PRO A 76 -6.80 1.90 -17.29
N SER A 77 -6.63 2.39 -18.52
CA SER A 77 -5.81 3.56 -18.87
C SER A 77 -6.00 4.74 -17.91
N PRO A 78 -4.94 5.51 -17.60
CA PRO A 78 -5.00 6.49 -16.52
C PRO A 78 -6.02 7.59 -16.86
N LEU A 79 -7.00 7.76 -15.97
CA LEU A 79 -7.59 9.08 -15.72
C LEU A 79 -6.43 10.07 -15.46
N PRO A 80 -6.56 11.38 -15.75
CA PRO A 80 -5.46 12.31 -15.63
C PRO A 80 -4.91 12.24 -14.21
N SER A 81 -3.78 11.56 -14.09
CA SER A 81 -3.12 11.34 -12.82
C SER A 81 -2.78 12.73 -12.31
N ALA A 82 -3.33 13.12 -11.15
CA ALA A 82 -3.02 14.40 -10.53
C ALA A 82 -1.52 14.69 -10.66
N GLU A 83 -1.13 15.90 -11.07
CA GLU A 83 0.29 16.24 -11.09
C GLU A 83 0.90 15.95 -9.72
N ALA A 84 2.11 15.37 -9.69
CA ALA A 84 2.70 14.90 -8.45
C ALA A 84 2.84 16.03 -7.40
N THR A 85 3.08 17.26 -7.86
CA THR A 85 3.10 18.47 -7.02
C THR A 85 1.73 18.77 -6.42
N SER A 86 0.66 18.68 -7.21
CA SER A 86 -0.71 18.83 -6.72
C SER A 86 -1.04 17.73 -5.72
N LEU A 87 -0.69 16.48 -6.01
CA LEU A 87 -0.94 15.36 -5.10
C LEU A 87 -0.15 15.50 -3.78
N GLN A 88 1.10 15.96 -3.83
CA GLN A 88 1.89 16.29 -2.63
C GLN A 88 1.16 17.33 -1.77
N ALA A 89 0.66 18.41 -2.38
CA ALA A 89 -0.05 19.48 -1.68
C ALA A 89 -1.38 18.99 -1.10
N LEU A 90 -2.17 18.24 -1.86
CA LEU A 90 -3.42 17.63 -1.41
C LEU A 90 -3.21 16.65 -0.25
N LEU A 91 -2.09 15.94 -0.24
CA LEU A 91 -1.71 15.05 0.85
C LEU A 91 -1.10 15.78 2.06
N GLU A 92 -0.87 17.08 1.96
CA GLU A 92 -0.22 17.92 2.98
C GLU A 92 1.07 17.27 3.52
N LEU A 93 1.86 16.72 2.59
CA LEU A 93 3.10 16.05 2.96
C LEU A 93 4.20 17.09 3.16
N SER A 94 4.66 17.21 4.40
CA SER A 94 5.77 18.09 4.79
C SER A 94 6.86 17.32 5.55
N GLY A 95 8.12 17.54 5.21
CA GLY A 95 9.26 16.95 5.91
C GLY A 95 9.44 15.43 5.74
N PRO A 96 10.63 14.90 6.09
CA PRO A 96 10.95 13.49 5.90
C PRO A 96 10.23 12.57 6.90
N GLY A 97 10.26 11.27 6.62
CA GLY A 97 9.86 10.20 7.54
C GLY A 97 8.43 9.68 7.34
N GLY A 98 8.20 8.47 7.86
CA GLY A 98 6.90 7.80 7.83
C GLY A 98 6.54 7.20 6.47
N TYR A 99 5.29 6.72 6.39
CA TYR A 99 4.80 5.95 5.26
C TYR A 99 3.66 6.66 4.54
N VAL A 100 3.66 6.61 3.21
CA VAL A 100 2.50 6.95 2.37
C VAL A 100 2.03 5.67 1.68
N VAL A 101 0.74 5.36 1.80
CA VAL A 101 0.15 4.16 1.19
C VAL A 101 -0.49 4.55 -0.12
N LEU A 102 -0.14 3.82 -1.18
CA LEU A 102 -0.70 3.99 -2.52
C LEU A 102 -1.36 2.67 -2.91
N ILE A 103 -2.63 2.69 -3.29
CA ILE A 103 -3.41 1.48 -3.59
C ILE A 103 -3.81 1.49 -5.07
N GLY A 104 -3.56 0.39 -5.77
CA GLY A 104 -3.93 0.23 -7.18
C GLY A 104 -3.12 1.12 -8.11
N ALA A 105 -3.79 1.75 -9.08
CA ALA A 105 -3.18 2.61 -10.09
C ALA A 105 -2.40 3.80 -9.48
N ALA A 106 -2.79 4.27 -8.28
CA ALA A 106 -2.11 5.34 -7.56
C ALA A 106 -0.63 5.04 -7.25
N VAL A 107 -0.21 3.76 -7.26
CA VAL A 107 1.20 3.38 -7.05
C VAL A 107 2.12 3.98 -8.12
N ARG A 108 1.61 4.31 -9.32
CA ARG A 108 2.36 5.01 -10.37
C ARG A 108 2.88 6.38 -9.92
N GLN A 109 2.29 6.98 -8.89
CA GLN A 109 2.74 8.26 -8.35
C GLN A 109 3.99 8.14 -7.48
N ALA A 110 4.32 6.94 -6.98
CA ALA A 110 5.44 6.76 -6.06
C ALA A 110 6.78 7.34 -6.57
N PRO A 111 7.21 7.09 -7.83
CA PRO A 111 8.50 7.63 -8.29
C PRO A 111 8.46 9.16 -8.43
N ARG A 112 7.31 9.72 -8.85
CA ARG A 112 7.14 11.17 -9.04
C ARG A 112 7.09 11.89 -7.70
N LEU A 113 6.37 11.35 -6.71
CA LEU A 113 6.34 11.86 -5.35
C LEU A 113 7.69 11.69 -4.65
N GLY A 114 8.38 10.57 -4.85
CA GLY A 114 9.71 10.32 -4.29
C GLY A 114 10.78 11.28 -4.83
N ALA A 115 10.63 11.76 -6.07
CA ALA A 115 11.50 12.80 -6.62
C ALA A 115 11.29 14.18 -5.98
N LEU A 116 10.08 14.47 -5.50
CA LEU A 116 9.73 15.72 -4.82
C LEU A 116 10.05 15.68 -3.32
N MET A 117 10.03 14.49 -2.72
CA MET A 117 10.05 14.31 -1.27
C MET A 117 11.08 13.29 -0.82
N ALA A 118 12.22 13.78 -0.34
CA ALA A 118 13.22 12.93 0.28
C ALA A 118 12.75 12.41 1.65
N GLY A 119 13.03 11.13 1.94
CA GLY A 119 12.87 10.53 3.25
C GLY A 119 11.47 10.00 3.58
N ILE A 120 10.49 10.07 2.67
CA ILE A 120 9.21 9.35 2.80
C ILE A 120 9.33 7.99 2.14
N HIS A 121 8.81 6.96 2.81
CA HIS A 121 8.72 5.62 2.23
C HIS A 121 7.31 5.34 1.70
N PHE A 122 7.21 4.92 0.44
CA PHE A 122 5.94 4.57 -0.19
C PHE A 122 5.67 3.07 -0.03
N VAL A 123 4.44 2.74 0.30
CA VAL A 123 3.94 1.35 0.36
C VAL A 123 2.88 1.20 -0.71
N GLY A 124 3.25 0.55 -1.81
CA GLY A 124 2.35 0.25 -2.91
C GLY A 124 1.61 -1.06 -2.68
N ILE A 125 0.29 -1.00 -2.64
CA ILE A 125 -0.58 -2.17 -2.51
C ILE A 125 -1.23 -2.46 -3.86
N ASN A 126 -1.07 -3.70 -4.34
CA ASN A 126 -1.67 -4.16 -5.60
C ASN A 126 -1.31 -3.27 -6.80
N ALA A 127 -0.03 -2.93 -6.89
CA ALA A 127 0.49 -2.09 -7.95
C ALA A 127 0.29 -2.71 -9.35
N PRO A 128 0.20 -1.87 -10.39
CA PRO A 128 0.26 -2.30 -11.79
C PRO A 128 1.48 -3.20 -12.07
N SER A 129 1.34 -4.12 -13.02
CA SER A 129 2.33 -5.17 -13.30
C SER A 129 3.73 -4.68 -13.71
N GLU A 130 3.82 -3.47 -14.25
CA GLU A 130 5.04 -2.79 -14.68
C GLU A 130 5.81 -2.13 -13.54
N MET A 131 5.19 -1.97 -12.36
CA MET A 131 5.85 -1.32 -11.23
C MET A 131 6.89 -2.26 -10.62
N GLU A 132 8.07 -1.76 -10.31
CA GLU A 132 9.10 -2.51 -9.58
C GLU A 132 9.34 -1.87 -8.21
N GLU A 133 9.91 -2.64 -7.28
CA GLU A 133 10.35 -2.05 -6.02
C GLU A 133 11.49 -1.06 -6.25
N GLN A 134 11.58 -0.06 -5.39
CA GLN A 134 12.62 0.95 -5.40
C GLN A 134 13.08 1.21 -3.97
N PRO A 135 14.24 1.86 -3.74
CA PRO A 135 14.70 2.16 -2.38
C PRO A 135 13.65 2.89 -1.52
N THR A 136 12.82 3.73 -2.14
CA THR A 136 11.72 4.46 -1.49
C THR A 136 10.34 3.85 -1.70
N LEU A 137 10.22 2.70 -2.39
CA LEU A 137 8.94 2.05 -2.71
C LEU A 137 8.98 0.55 -2.41
N SER A 138 8.19 0.12 -1.43
CA SER A 138 7.91 -1.30 -1.19
C SER A 138 6.56 -1.70 -1.78
N LEU A 139 6.52 -2.85 -2.44
CA LEU A 139 5.31 -3.37 -3.07
C LEU A 139 4.80 -4.60 -2.32
N LEU A 140 3.49 -4.65 -2.10
CA LEU A 140 2.78 -5.76 -1.46
C LEU A 140 1.55 -6.13 -2.30
N TYR A 141 1.21 -7.41 -2.37
CA TYR A 141 -0.10 -7.85 -2.87
C TYR A 141 -0.99 -8.29 -1.72
N ALA A 142 -2.24 -7.84 -1.71
CA ALA A 142 -3.24 -8.19 -0.69
C ALA A 142 -4.65 -8.27 -1.30
N ASN A 143 -5.57 -8.93 -0.61
CA ASN A 143 -6.95 -9.15 -1.09
C ASN A 143 -7.85 -7.98 -0.73
N GLU A 144 -8.44 -7.97 0.46
CA GLU A 144 -9.40 -6.92 0.88
C GLU A 144 -8.94 -6.21 2.16
N LYS A 145 -7.72 -6.50 2.62
CA LYS A 145 -7.16 -5.97 3.87
C LYS A 145 -5.77 -5.42 3.62
N VAL A 146 -5.50 -4.20 4.07
CA VAL A 146 -4.16 -3.62 3.98
C VAL A 146 -3.31 -4.25 5.09
N PRO A 147 -2.20 -4.95 4.77
CA PRO A 147 -1.43 -5.73 5.72
C PRO A 147 -0.51 -4.84 6.59
N LEU A 148 -1.03 -3.72 7.07
CA LEU A 148 -0.37 -2.76 7.92
C LEU A 148 -1.16 -2.56 9.21
N ARG A 149 -0.46 -2.22 10.28
CA ARG A 149 -1.07 -1.81 11.54
C ARG A 149 -1.96 -0.59 11.35
N THR A 150 -2.93 -0.45 12.23
CA THR A 150 -3.83 0.71 12.26
C THR A 150 -3.03 2.00 12.54
N ALA A 151 -3.43 3.11 11.89
CA ALA A 151 -2.86 4.45 12.09
C ALA A 151 -1.31 4.50 11.99
N VAL A 152 -0.79 4.20 10.80
CA VAL A 152 0.65 4.23 10.48
C VAL A 152 0.99 5.12 9.29
N ALA A 153 0.04 5.34 8.38
CA ALA A 153 0.25 6.10 7.16
C ALA A 153 0.04 7.59 7.40
N ARG A 154 0.96 8.42 6.90
CA ARG A 154 0.87 9.88 6.90
C ARG A 154 -0.02 10.45 5.79
N GLY A 155 -0.33 9.62 4.81
CA GLY A 155 -1.23 9.92 3.70
C GLY A 155 -1.61 8.63 2.99
N VAL A 156 -2.80 8.60 2.40
CA VAL A 156 -3.27 7.46 1.62
C VAL A 156 -3.87 7.95 0.31
N VAL A 157 -3.51 7.29 -0.79
CA VAL A 157 -4.12 7.51 -2.11
C VAL A 157 -4.69 6.18 -2.60
N VAL A 158 -5.96 6.19 -2.99
CA VAL A 158 -6.67 5.04 -3.54
C VAL A 158 -6.95 5.31 -5.01
N GLY A 159 -6.38 4.48 -5.88
CA GLY A 159 -6.60 4.55 -7.32
C GLY A 159 -8.03 4.16 -7.70
N ALA A 160 -8.51 4.68 -8.83
CA ALA A 160 -9.88 4.48 -9.31
C ALA A 160 -10.26 3.00 -9.46
N ASP A 161 -9.26 2.20 -9.83
CA ASP A 161 -9.31 0.78 -10.09
C ASP A 161 -9.55 -0.08 -8.83
N LEU A 162 -9.26 0.46 -7.64
CA LEU A 162 -9.50 -0.17 -6.34
C LEU A 162 -10.26 0.75 -5.37
N ALA A 163 -10.98 1.75 -5.88
CA ALA A 163 -11.83 2.65 -5.08
C ALA A 163 -13.16 1.98 -4.64
N THR A 164 -13.07 0.77 -4.10
CA THR A 164 -14.21 0.00 -3.60
C THR A 164 -14.33 0.09 -2.07
N SER A 165 -15.54 -0.15 -1.53
CA SER A 165 -15.82 -0.02 -0.10
C SER A 165 -14.80 -0.74 0.81
N PRO A 166 -14.41 -2.03 0.59
CA PRO A 166 -13.41 -2.70 1.42
C PRO A 166 -12.05 -1.99 1.46
N TRP A 167 -11.57 -1.52 0.30
CA TRP A 167 -10.31 -0.79 0.20
C TRP A 167 -10.38 0.58 0.86
N LEU A 168 -11.50 1.30 0.71
CA LEU A 168 -11.69 2.61 1.34
C LEU A 168 -11.72 2.50 2.87
N VAL A 169 -12.39 1.47 3.42
CA VAL A 169 -12.39 1.17 4.86
C VAL A 169 -10.98 0.90 5.38
N GLU A 170 -10.21 0.08 4.66
CA GLU A 170 -8.87 -0.31 5.08
C GLU A 170 -7.83 0.78 4.90
N ALA A 171 -7.92 1.53 3.80
CA ALA A 171 -7.19 2.77 3.60
C ALA A 171 -7.44 3.75 4.75
N HIS A 172 -8.71 3.92 5.15
CA HIS A 172 -9.07 4.77 6.27
C HIS A 172 -8.49 4.25 7.59
N ARG A 173 -8.51 2.93 7.83
CA ARG A 173 -7.93 2.31 9.04
C ARG A 173 -6.45 2.60 9.19
N VAL A 174 -5.66 2.45 8.13
CA VAL A 174 -4.20 2.63 8.20
C VAL A 174 -3.76 4.10 8.24
N LEU A 175 -4.63 5.04 7.83
CA LEU A 175 -4.36 6.47 7.89
C LEU A 175 -4.29 6.98 9.34
N LEU A 176 -3.30 7.82 9.64
CA LEU A 176 -3.20 8.56 10.90
C LEU A 176 -4.32 9.61 11.01
N ARG A 177 -4.75 9.90 12.24
CA ARG A 177 -5.70 11.00 12.51
C ARG A 177 -5.10 12.35 12.07
N GLY A 178 -5.94 13.24 11.55
CA GLY A 178 -5.55 14.57 11.05
C GLY A 178 -4.75 14.52 9.74
N ARG A 179 -4.71 13.38 9.05
CA ARG A 179 -4.00 13.22 7.77
C ARG A 179 -4.94 13.11 6.59
N ARG A 180 -4.36 13.31 5.41
CA ARG A 180 -5.08 13.44 4.14
C ARG A 180 -5.34 12.08 3.51
N PHE A 181 -6.56 11.96 2.98
CA PHE A 181 -7.09 10.81 2.28
C PHE A 181 -7.52 11.24 0.89
N VAL A 182 -6.94 10.65 -0.15
CA VAL A 182 -7.22 10.99 -1.55
C VAL A 182 -7.75 9.77 -2.28
N VAL A 183 -8.81 9.95 -3.06
CA VAL A 183 -9.38 8.91 -3.92
C VAL A 183 -9.45 9.43 -5.34
N GLU A 184 -9.01 8.63 -6.31
CA GLU A 184 -9.23 8.89 -7.74
C GLU A 184 -10.66 8.51 -8.15
N ASN A 185 -11.64 9.15 -7.49
CA ASN A 185 -13.07 9.10 -7.77
C ASN A 185 -13.67 10.33 -7.08
N GLU A 186 -14.51 11.13 -7.75
CA GLU A 186 -15.14 12.33 -7.17
C GLU A 186 -16.28 12.00 -6.20
N GLU A 187 -16.96 10.86 -6.41
CA GLU A 187 -18.10 10.42 -5.61
C GLU A 187 -17.87 9.00 -5.02
N PRO A 188 -16.83 8.81 -4.18
CA PRO A 188 -16.58 7.52 -3.56
C PRO A 188 -17.55 7.25 -2.40
N GLU A 189 -17.92 5.97 -2.23
CA GLU A 189 -18.64 5.49 -1.04
C GLU A 189 -17.68 5.36 0.14
N LEU A 190 -17.58 6.42 0.95
CA LEU A 190 -16.57 6.52 2.00
C LEU A 190 -17.04 5.99 3.36
N PRO A 191 -16.10 5.48 4.18
CA PRO A 191 -16.39 5.16 5.58
C PRO A 191 -16.66 6.43 6.41
N ILE A 192 -17.37 6.25 7.52
CA ILE A 192 -17.59 7.30 8.53
C ILE A 192 -16.23 7.71 9.14
N GLY A 193 -16.08 9.00 9.45
CA GLY A 193 -14.87 9.54 10.10
C GLY A 193 -13.96 10.35 9.19
N LEU A 194 -14.37 10.56 7.93
CA LEU A 194 -13.68 11.44 6.99
C LEU A 194 -14.40 12.78 6.83
N LEU A 195 -13.66 13.89 6.92
CA LEU A 195 -14.13 15.23 6.59
C LEU A 195 -13.78 15.53 5.14
N LYS A 196 -14.79 15.77 4.29
CA LYS A 196 -14.57 16.23 2.91
C LYS A 196 -13.92 17.62 2.92
N LEU A 197 -12.85 17.78 2.15
CA LEU A 197 -12.16 19.06 1.94
C LEU A 197 -12.39 19.58 0.51
N ALA A 198 -12.30 18.69 -0.48
CA ALA A 198 -12.51 19.01 -1.89
C ALA A 198 -13.00 17.76 -2.65
N ALA A 199 -13.71 17.95 -3.76
CA ALA A 199 -13.92 16.90 -4.76
C ALA A 199 -14.07 17.53 -6.14
N GLU A 200 -13.01 17.48 -6.94
CA GLU A 200 -12.88 18.13 -8.24
C GLU A 200 -11.84 17.39 -9.09
N ASN A 201 -11.94 17.49 -10.42
CA ASN A 201 -10.97 16.96 -11.38
C ASN A 201 -10.72 15.44 -11.28
N GLY A 202 -11.75 14.65 -11.02
CA GLY A 202 -11.66 13.20 -10.86
C GLY A 202 -11.17 12.75 -9.48
N LEU A 203 -10.98 13.68 -8.54
CA LEU A 203 -10.41 13.41 -7.22
C LEU A 203 -11.36 13.78 -6.10
N TRP A 204 -11.39 12.98 -5.06
CA TRP A 204 -11.96 13.32 -3.77
C TRP A 204 -10.85 13.42 -2.71
N VAL A 205 -10.90 14.46 -1.88
CA VAL A 205 -9.90 14.72 -0.85
C VAL A 205 -10.58 14.98 0.49
N GLY A 206 -10.07 14.34 1.54
CA GLY A 206 -10.55 14.54 2.90
C GLY A 206 -9.51 14.37 3.99
N GLU A 207 -9.94 14.62 5.21
CA GLU A 207 -9.15 14.47 6.44
C GLU A 207 -9.76 13.39 7.34
N LYS A 208 -8.93 12.52 7.92
CA LYS A 208 -9.38 11.60 8.96
C LYS A 208 -9.56 12.32 10.30
N ARG A 209 -10.77 12.27 10.85
CA ARG A 209 -11.15 12.89 12.12
C ARG A 209 -10.70 12.13 13.36
#